data_AF-A0A2C6AAS4-F1
#
_entry.id   AF-A0A2C6AAS4-F1
#
_cell.length_a   1.000
_cell.length_b   1.000
_cell.length_c   1.000
_cell.angle_alpha   90.00
_cell.angle_beta   90.00
_cell.angle_gamma   90.00
#
_symmetry.space_group_name_H-M   'P 1'
#
loop_
_entity.id
_entity.type
_entity.pdbx_description
1 polymer ?
#
loop_
_entity_poly.entity_id
_entity_poly.type
_entity_poly.pdbx_seq_one_letter_code
_entity_poly.pdbx_strand_id
1 'polypeptide(L)' 'MKAFTALVLLATAAMALPAQEDQGKLAKRDCWWTGVQYDSWAERGCSQYGRFEAGRQYAYENGQYGERYYCCNY' A
#
# COMPACT_ATOMS: atom_id res chain seq x y z
N MET A 1 -9.57 53.57 -33.53
CA MET A 1 -8.68 52.43 -33.18
C MET A 1 -7.97 52.76 -31.88
N LYS A 2 -8.38 52.15 -30.76
CA LYS A 2 -7.57 51.82 -29.56
C LYS A 2 -8.50 51.25 -28.49
N ALA A 3 -8.17 50.02 -28.10
CA ALA A 3 -8.91 49.11 -27.23
C ALA A 3 -8.70 49.46 -25.75
N PHE A 4 -9.66 49.09 -24.89
CA PHE A 4 -9.39 48.68 -23.51
C PHE A 4 -10.41 47.61 -23.10
N THR A 5 -10.11 46.38 -23.47
CA THR A 5 -10.80 45.17 -23.04
C THR A 5 -10.52 44.99 -21.54
N ALA A 6 -11.56 45.08 -20.72
CA ALA A 6 -11.45 44.92 -19.28
C ALA A 6 -11.24 43.45 -18.92
N LEU A 7 -10.02 43.20 -18.46
CA LEU A 7 -9.56 42.21 -17.49
C LEU A 7 -10.67 41.58 -16.63
N VAL A 8 -10.95 40.29 -16.83
CA VAL A 8 -11.42 39.40 -15.75
C VAL A 8 -10.54 38.17 -15.79
N LEU A 9 -9.45 38.23 -15.01
CA LEU A 9 -8.63 37.07 -14.68
C LEU A 9 -9.48 36.12 -13.84
N LEU A 10 -10.10 35.14 -14.50
CA LEU A 10 -10.58 33.93 -13.83
C LEU A 10 -9.34 33.20 -13.31
N ALA A 11 -9.02 33.43 -12.05
CA ALA A 11 -8.07 32.60 -11.32
C ALA A 11 -8.69 31.21 -11.17
N THR A 12 -8.45 30.33 -12.14
CA THR A 12 -8.66 28.89 -11.96
C THR A 12 -7.71 28.44 -10.87
N ALA A 13 -8.26 28.14 -9.70
CA ALA A 13 -7.53 27.52 -8.61
C ALA A 13 -6.96 26.19 -9.11
N ALA A 14 -5.67 26.17 -9.43
CA ALA A 14 -4.91 24.95 -9.57
C ALA A 14 -4.79 24.35 -8.17
N MET A 15 -5.73 23.45 -7.84
CA MET A 15 -5.57 22.57 -6.68
C MET A 15 -4.50 21.53 -7.06
N ALA A 16 -3.24 21.95 -7.00
CA ALA A 16 -2.12 21.04 -6.85
C ALA A 16 -2.25 20.42 -5.47
N LEU A 17 -2.97 19.30 -5.38
CA LEU A 17 -2.76 18.38 -4.27
C LEU A 17 -1.30 17.96 -4.35
N PRO A 18 -0.48 18.17 -3.32
CA PRO A 18 0.76 17.42 -3.23
C PRO A 18 0.33 15.95 -3.18
N ALA A 19 0.65 15.19 -4.23
CA ALA A 19 0.86 13.77 -4.08
C ALA A 19 1.98 13.68 -3.03
N GLN A 20 1.59 13.51 -1.78
CA GLN A 20 2.52 13.32 -0.68
C GLN A 20 3.14 11.94 -0.94
N GLU A 21 4.28 11.96 -1.62
CA GLU A 21 5.22 10.86 -1.69
C GLU A 21 5.60 10.53 -0.23
N ASP A 22 4.94 9.52 0.33
CA ASP A 22 5.34 8.85 1.58
C ASP A 22 6.60 8.03 1.33
N GLN A 23 7.66 8.71 0.88
CA GLN A 23 8.93 8.10 0.52
C GLN A 23 9.97 8.56 1.54
N GLY A 24 10.07 7.77 2.60
CA GLY A 24 11.39 7.45 3.12
C GLY A 24 11.68 7.84 4.56
N LYS A 25 10.95 7.25 5.53
CA LYS A 25 11.60 6.83 6.80
C LYS A 25 10.85 5.78 7.62
N LEU A 26 10.21 4.79 7.00
CA LEU A 26 10.08 3.50 7.68
C LEU A 26 11.50 2.92 7.69
N ALA A 27 12.18 2.96 8.83
CA ALA A 27 13.42 2.19 9.04
C ALA A 27 13.17 0.82 8.45
N LYS A 28 13.90 0.47 7.36
CA LYS A 28 13.65 -0.68 6.46
C LYS A 28 13.07 -1.83 7.27
N ARG A 29 11.73 -1.89 7.41
CA ARG A 29 11.12 -2.79 8.38
C ARG A 29 11.52 -4.16 7.87
N ASP A 30 12.11 -4.96 8.74
CA ASP A 30 12.45 -6.32 8.38
C ASP A 30 11.12 -7.02 8.08
N CYS A 31 10.82 -7.13 6.80
CA CYS A 31 9.56 -7.55 6.26
C CYS A 31 9.81 -8.63 5.22
N TRP A 32 8.98 -9.65 5.23
CA TRP A 32 9.08 -10.74 4.28
C TRP A 32 7.70 -11.33 4.01
N TRP A 33 7.55 -11.91 2.83
CA TRP A 33 6.37 -12.68 2.48
C TRP A 33 6.53 -14.12 2.95
N THR A 34 5.53 -14.65 3.64
CA THR A 34 5.49 -16.08 3.94
C THR A 34 5.34 -16.91 2.66
N GLY A 35 5.67 -18.20 2.76
CA GLY A 35 5.13 -19.17 1.82
C GLY A 35 3.60 -19.21 1.86
N VAL A 36 2.99 -19.97 0.94
CA VAL A 36 1.55 -20.21 0.98
C VAL A 36 1.20 -20.96 2.25
N GLN A 37 0.40 -20.33 3.08
CA GLN A 37 -0.20 -20.95 4.25
C GLN A 37 -1.60 -21.41 3.85
N TYR A 38 -1.76 -22.72 3.64
CA TYR A 38 -3.01 -23.30 3.13
C TYR A 38 -4.17 -23.08 4.10
N ASP A 39 -5.39 -22.95 3.58
CA ASP A 39 -6.59 -22.71 4.39
C ASP A 39 -6.90 -23.83 5.39
N SER A 40 -6.32 -25.02 5.17
CA SER A 40 -6.42 -26.16 6.07
C SER A 40 -5.49 -26.08 7.29
N TRP A 41 -4.56 -25.13 7.34
CA TRP A 41 -3.61 -25.00 8.46
C TRP A 41 -4.30 -24.40 9.68
N ALA A 42 -4.07 -25.01 10.84
CA ALA A 42 -4.65 -24.56 12.11
C ALA A 42 -4.08 -23.20 12.56
N GLU A 43 -2.82 -22.92 12.22
CA GLU A 43 -2.13 -21.67 12.52
C GLU A 43 -1.69 -21.00 11.23
N ARG A 44 -2.03 -19.71 11.09
CA ARG A 44 -1.74 -18.89 9.91
C ARG A 44 -1.42 -17.45 10.27
N GLY A 45 -0.80 -16.73 9.34
CA GLY A 45 -0.54 -15.30 9.48
C GLY A 45 0.74 -14.96 10.23
N CYS A 46 0.91 -13.68 10.57
CA CYS A 46 2.17 -13.14 11.08
C CYS A 46 2.37 -13.29 12.59
N SER A 47 1.29 -13.52 13.35
CA SER A 47 1.33 -13.68 14.82
C SER A 47 2.22 -14.84 15.26
N GLN A 48 2.22 -15.90 14.47
CA GLN A 48 3.08 -17.09 14.56
C GLN A 48 4.56 -16.77 14.68
N TYR A 49 4.97 -15.69 14.02
CA TYR A 49 6.35 -15.23 13.96
C TYR A 49 6.61 -14.05 14.90
N GLY A 50 5.65 -13.70 15.77
CA GLY A 50 5.73 -12.53 16.64
C GLY A 50 5.74 -11.19 15.88
N ARG A 51 5.12 -11.15 14.69
CA ARG A 51 5.13 -10.00 13.78
C ARG A 51 3.72 -9.52 13.47
N PHE A 52 3.60 -8.30 12.95
CA PHE A 52 2.31 -7.80 12.47
C PHE A 52 2.13 -8.05 10.97
N GLU A 53 0.88 -8.24 10.56
CA GLU A 53 0.49 -8.38 9.16
C GLU A 53 0.38 -7.00 8.51
N ALA A 54 1.23 -6.74 7.51
CA ALA A 54 1.22 -5.53 6.71
C ALA A 54 0.53 -5.73 5.34
N GLY A 55 0.20 -6.98 5.00
CA GLY A 55 -0.43 -7.32 3.74
C GLY A 55 -0.71 -8.82 3.63
N ARG A 56 -1.55 -9.16 2.66
CA ARG A 56 -1.99 -10.52 2.40
C ARG A 56 -2.23 -10.72 0.90
N GLN A 57 -1.92 -11.90 0.41
CA GLN A 57 -2.15 -12.29 -0.98
C GLN A 57 -2.73 -13.69 -1.04
N TYR A 58 -3.88 -13.84 -1.71
CA TYR A 58 -4.44 -15.15 -2.01
C TYR A 58 -3.53 -15.93 -2.95
N ALA A 59 -3.43 -17.23 -2.72
CA ALA A 59 -2.66 -18.14 -3.55
C ALA A 59 -3.44 -19.45 -3.76
N TYR A 60 -3.24 -20.05 -4.93
CA TYR A 60 -3.72 -21.39 -5.24
C TYR A 60 -2.54 -22.19 -5.77
N GLU A 61 -2.04 -23.12 -4.96
CA GLU A 61 -0.86 -23.93 -5.23
C GLU A 61 -1.14 -25.38 -4.90
N ASN A 62 -0.63 -26.31 -5.71
CA ASN A 62 -0.80 -27.75 -5.50
C ASN A 62 -2.26 -28.21 -5.35
N GLY A 63 -3.19 -27.50 -6.01
CA GLY A 63 -4.62 -27.83 -5.94
C GLY A 63 -5.31 -27.38 -4.65
N GLN A 64 -4.67 -26.54 -3.83
CA GLN A 64 -5.19 -26.08 -2.55
C GLN A 64 -5.17 -24.56 -2.47
N TYR A 65 -6.20 -23.99 -1.85
CA TYR A 65 -6.26 -22.56 -1.54
C TYR A 65 -5.46 -22.23 -0.29
N GLY A 66 -4.87 -21.05 -0.28
CA GLY A 66 -4.16 -20.51 0.86
C GLY A 66 -3.84 -19.04 0.69
N GLU A 67 -3.05 -18.52 1.61
CA GLU A 67 -2.69 -17.12 1.66
C GLU A 67 -1.20 -16.96 1.98
N ARG A 68 -0.56 -15.98 1.36
CA ARG A 68 0.75 -15.48 1.77
C ARG A 68 0.54 -14.23 2.59
N TYR A 69 1.33 -14.06 3.63
CA TYR A 69 1.23 -12.95 4.55
C TYR A 69 2.51 -12.13 4.49
N TYR A 70 2.38 -10.81 4.41
CA TYR A 70 3.50 -9.90 4.46
C TYR A 70 3.73 -9.50 5.92
N CYS A 71 4.75 -10.10 6.53
CA CYS A 71 5.00 -9.99 7.95
C CYS A 71 6.15 -9.03 8.23
N CYS A 72 5.88 -8.00 9.03
CA CYS A 72 6.83 -6.95 9.35
C CYS A 72 7.10 -6.87 10.86
N ASN A 73 8.31 -6.45 11.21
CA ASN A 73 8.62 -6.03 12.58
C ASN A 73 8.16 -4.58 12.81
N TYR A 74 7.77 -4.25 14.05
CA TYR A 74 7.23 -2.96 14.47
C TYR A 74 8.22 -1.81 14.26
#